data_AF-A0A356P7P9-F1
#
_entry.id   AF-A0A356P7P9-F1
#
_cell.length_a   1.000
_cell.length_b   1.000
_cell.length_c   1.000
_cell.angle_alpha   90.00
_cell.angle_beta   90.00
_cell.angle_gamma   90.00
#
_symmetry.space_group_name_H-M   'P 1'
#
loop_
_entity.id
_entity.type
_entity.pdbx_description
1 polymer ?
#
loop_
_entity_poly.entity_id
_entity_poly.type
_entity_poly.pdbx_seq_one_letter_code
_entity_poly.pdbx_strand_id
1 'polypeptide(L)'
;MKEVNAEEVKQILTRLKTVRGHISGVERMIEEEKSCEEILLQLVAIRAAVHKTSVIVAQRYASSCLIDAIDQGDDRQEALNKAIDTLMKLNQ
;
A
#
# COMPACT_ATOMS: atom_id res chain seq x y z
N MET A 1 -7.70 2.65 13.21
CA MET A 1 -7.57 1.19 12.93
C MET A 1 -8.14 0.34 14.09
N LYS A 2 -9.26 0.74 14.70
CA LYS A 2 -9.96 -0.14 15.64
C LYS A 2 -11.00 -0.89 14.81
N GLU A 3 -11.08 -2.20 15.00
CA GLU A 3 -11.73 -3.18 14.11
C GLU A 3 -10.99 -3.46 12.80
N VAL A 4 -9.77 -3.99 12.91
CA VAL A 4 -9.16 -4.68 11.76
C VAL A 4 -9.44 -6.17 11.88
N ASN A 5 -10.03 -6.76 10.84
CA ASN A 5 -10.04 -8.20 10.68
C ASN A 5 -8.60 -8.71 10.73
N ALA A 6 -8.29 -9.57 11.70
CA ALA A 6 -6.93 -10.07 11.94
C ALA A 6 -6.33 -10.75 10.69
N GLU A 7 -7.17 -11.36 9.86
CA GLU A 7 -6.76 -11.99 8.62
C GLU A 7 -6.34 -10.95 7.57
N GLU A 8 -7.06 -9.83 7.44
CA GLU A 8 -6.66 -8.73 6.55
C GLU A 8 -5.32 -8.10 6.97
N VAL A 9 -5.12 -7.87 8.28
CA VAL A 9 -3.82 -7.39 8.80
C VAL A 9 -2.70 -8.33 8.37
N LYS A 10 -2.89 -9.64 8.62
CA LYS A 10 -1.91 -10.67 8.29
C LYS A 10 -1.61 -10.71 6.79
N GLN A 11 -2.62 -10.54 5.96
CA GLN A 11 -2.49 -10.50 4.51
C GLN A 11 -1.71 -9.28 3.99
N ILE A 12 -1.95 -8.10 4.57
CA ILE A 12 -1.20 -6.88 4.25
C ILE A 12 0.26 -7.04 4.70
N LEU A 13 0.48 -7.50 5.94
CA LEU A 13 1.82 -7.73 6.48
C LEU A 13 2.61 -8.76 5.66
N THR A 14 1.97 -9.83 5.22
CA THR A 14 2.61 -10.85 4.35
C THR A 14 3.10 -10.22 3.05
N ARG A 15 2.27 -9.40 2.39
CA ARG A 15 2.66 -8.71 1.15
C ARG A 15 3.81 -7.72 1.37
N LEU A 16 3.77 -6.96 2.47
CA LEU A 16 4.85 -6.04 2.84
C LEU A 16 6.16 -6.77 3.14
N LYS A 17 6.11 -7.97 3.74
CA LYS A 17 7.29 -8.83 3.91
C LYS A 17 7.87 -9.27 2.58
N THR A 18 7.02 -9.62 1.60
CA THR A 18 7.47 -9.92 0.24
C THR A 18 8.15 -8.72 -0.42
N VAL A 19 7.54 -7.52 -0.34
CA VAL A 19 8.15 -6.28 -0.87
C VAL A 19 9.52 -6.03 -0.24
N ARG A 20 9.65 -6.20 1.09
CA ARG A 20 10.93 -6.08 1.79
C ARG A 20 11.97 -7.07 1.26
N GLY A 21 11.57 -8.32 1.01
CA GLY A 21 12.43 -9.33 0.40
C GLY A 21 12.95 -8.93 -0.99
N HIS A 22 12.10 -8.30 -1.81
CA HIS A 22 12.53 -7.77 -3.11
C HIS A 22 13.51 -6.60 -2.96
N ILE A 23 13.28 -5.68 -2.03
CA ILE A 23 14.20 -4.56 -1.76
C ILE A 23 15.57 -5.10 -1.34
N SER A 24 15.62 -6.02 -0.38
CA SER A 24 16.87 -6.68 0.02
C SER A 24 17.49 -7.54 -1.09
N GLY A 25 16.69 -7.98 -2.06
CA GLY A 25 17.21 -8.59 -3.29
C GLY A 25 17.94 -7.57 -4.16
N VAL A 26 17.33 -6.40 -4.40
CA VAL A 26 17.93 -5.31 -5.19
C VAL A 26 19.22 -4.80 -4.55
N GLU A 27 19.25 -4.62 -3.22
CA GLU A 27 20.47 -4.22 -2.50
C GLU A 27 21.63 -5.19 -2.79
N ARG A 28 21.38 -6.51 -2.66
CA ARG A 28 22.37 -7.55 -2.98
C ARG A 28 22.76 -7.56 -4.45
N MET A 29 21.82 -7.36 -5.37
CA MET A 29 22.13 -7.29 -6.80
C MET A 29 23.06 -6.12 -7.14
N ILE A 30 22.95 -5.00 -6.42
CA ILE A 30 23.87 -3.86 -6.57
C ILE A 30 25.25 -4.23 -6.02
N GLU A 31 25.32 -4.84 -4.83
CA GLU A 31 26.58 -5.30 -4.24
C GLU A 31 27.29 -6.37 -5.09
N GLU A 32 26.52 -7.21 -5.80
CA GLU A 32 27.01 -8.22 -6.73
C GLU A 32 27.28 -7.68 -8.16
N GLU A 33 27.20 -6.36 -8.37
CA GLU A 33 27.43 -5.69 -9.66
C GLU A 33 26.59 -6.26 -10.82
N LYS A 34 25.32 -6.62 -10.54
CA LYS A 34 24.38 -7.06 -11.58
C LYS A 34 24.09 -5.96 -12.60
N SER A 35 23.60 -6.37 -13.77
CA SER A 35 23.29 -5.43 -14.84
C SER A 35 22.17 -4.46 -14.45
N CYS A 36 22.24 -3.23 -14.99
CA CYS A 36 21.19 -2.22 -14.79
C CYS A 36 19.81 -2.71 -15.27
N GLU A 37 19.78 -3.53 -16.32
CA GLU A 37 18.54 -4.13 -16.85
C GLU A 37 17.90 -5.07 -15.81
N GLU A 38 18.67 -5.97 -15.21
CA GLU A 38 18.17 -6.90 -14.17
C GLU A 38 17.67 -6.14 -12.93
N ILE A 39 18.42 -5.12 -12.49
CA ILE A 39 18.02 -4.27 -11.36
C ILE A 39 16.71 -3.53 -11.68
N LEU A 40 16.60 -2.96 -12.88
CA LEU A 40 15.40 -2.25 -13.32
C LEU A 40 14.17 -3.17 -13.35
N LEU A 41 14.32 -4.42 -13.82
CA LEU A 41 13.25 -5.41 -13.81
C LEU A 41 12.78 -5.73 -12.38
N GLN A 42 13.70 -5.83 -11.41
CA GLN A 42 13.32 -6.02 -10.01
C GLN A 42 12.62 -4.79 -9.41
N LEU A 43 13.06 -3.58 -9.73
CA LEU A 43 12.37 -2.35 -9.31
C LEU A 43 10.95 -2.27 -9.88
N VAL A 44 10.75 -2.69 -11.13
CA VAL A 44 9.40 -2.80 -11.73
C VAL A 44 8.53 -3.81 -10.97
N ALA A 45 9.11 -4.95 -10.56
CA ALA A 45 8.40 -5.94 -9.74
C ALA A 45 8.02 -5.38 -8.35
N ILE A 46 8.93 -4.64 -7.71
CA ILE A 46 8.66 -3.95 -6.43
C ILE A 46 7.50 -2.97 -6.60
N ARG A 47 7.54 -2.12 -7.64
CA ARG A 47 6.47 -1.15 -7.92
C ARG A 47 5.12 -1.84 -8.06
N ALA A 48 5.06 -2.95 -8.81
CA ALA A 48 3.82 -3.72 -8.97
C ALA A 48 3.33 -4.35 -7.65
N ALA A 49 4.24 -4.89 -6.83
CA ALA A 49 3.90 -5.48 -5.54
C ALA A 49 3.40 -4.44 -4.52
N VAL A 50 4.04 -3.27 -4.49
CA VAL A 50 3.62 -2.13 -3.66
C VAL A 50 2.25 -1.65 -4.12
N HIS A 51 2.05 -1.40 -5.41
CA HIS A 51 0.77 -0.93 -5.94
C HIS A 51 -0.40 -1.88 -5.58
N LYS A 52 -0.21 -3.19 -5.77
CA LYS A 52 -1.21 -4.21 -5.36
C LYS A 52 -1.53 -4.14 -3.85
N THR A 53 -0.52 -3.90 -3.02
CA THR A 53 -0.71 -3.75 -1.57
C THR A 53 -1.46 -2.46 -1.23
N SER A 54 -1.12 -1.36 -1.90
CA SER A 54 -1.78 -0.07 -1.73
C SER A 54 -3.26 -0.12 -2.09
N VAL A 55 -3.64 -0.83 -3.15
CA VAL A 55 -5.06 -1.02 -3.54
C VAL A 55 -5.86 -1.73 -2.43
N ILE A 56 -5.28 -2.75 -1.78
CA ILE A 56 -5.95 -3.46 -0.67
C ILE A 56 -6.18 -2.52 0.51
N VAL A 57 -5.16 -1.74 0.89
CA VAL A 57 -5.28 -0.77 1.98
C VAL A 57 -6.29 0.33 1.62
N ALA A 58 -6.29 0.77 0.38
CA ALA A 58 -7.21 1.79 -0.15
C ALA A 58 -8.67 1.34 -0.12
N GLN A 59 -8.96 0.10 -0.54
CA GLN A 59 -10.30 -0.48 -0.43
C GLN A 59 -10.82 -0.43 1.00
N ARG A 60 -9.96 -0.80 1.96
CA ARG A 60 -10.30 -0.76 3.37
C ARG A 60 -10.54 0.67 3.87
N TYR A 61 -9.66 1.59 3.51
CA TYR A 61 -9.80 3.00 3.85
C TYR A 61 -11.10 3.58 3.31
N ALA A 62 -11.44 3.30 2.05
CA ALA A 62 -12.71 3.72 1.45
C ALA A 62 -13.93 3.18 2.21
N SER A 63 -13.89 1.92 2.64
CA SER A 63 -14.98 1.30 3.41
C SER A 63 -15.14 1.86 4.83
N SER A 64 -14.05 2.29 5.49
CA SER A 64 -14.13 2.79 6.88
C SER A 64 -14.28 4.31 6.98
N CYS A 65 -13.83 5.08 5.98
CA CYS A 65 -13.69 6.53 6.11
C CYS A 65 -14.99 7.26 6.48
N LEU A 66 -16.12 6.89 5.89
CA LEU A 66 -17.40 7.54 6.20
C LEU A 66 -18.00 7.06 7.53
N ILE A 67 -17.74 5.81 7.91
CA ILE A 67 -18.16 5.25 9.20
C ILE A 67 -17.40 5.98 10.32
N ASP A 68 -16.07 6.08 10.17
CA ASP A 68 -15.19 6.77 11.10
C ASP A 68 -15.59 8.25 11.28
N ALA A 69 -16.02 8.92 10.19
CA ALA A 69 -16.50 10.30 10.22
C ALA A 69 -17.83 10.45 10.96
N ILE A 70 -18.76 9.50 10.80
CA ILE A 70 -20.03 9.49 11.54
C ILE A 70 -19.78 9.32 13.04
N ASP A 71 -18.92 8.38 13.42
CA ASP A 71 -18.63 8.07 14.82
C ASP A 71 -17.90 9.22 15.53
N GLN A 72 -17.11 10.00 14.80
CA GLN A 72 -16.38 11.15 15.33
C GLN A 72 -17.18 12.47 15.30
N GLY A 73 -18.34 12.48 14.64
CA GLY A 73 -19.14 13.70 14.45
C GLY A 73 -18.53 14.67 13.43
N ASP A 74 -17.69 14.18 12.53
CA ASP A 74 -17.05 14.97 11.47
C ASP A 74 -18.06 15.33 10.37
N ASP A 75 -17.76 16.41 9.63
CA ASP A 75 -18.48 16.73 8.41
C ASP A 75 -18.26 15.64 7.34
N ARG A 76 -19.36 15.02 6.90
CA ARG A 76 -19.33 13.90 5.96
C ARG A 76 -18.77 14.29 4.60
N GLN A 77 -19.02 15.52 4.15
CA GLN A 77 -18.57 15.99 2.85
C GLN A 77 -17.06 16.25 2.88
N GLU A 78 -16.55 16.82 3.96
CA GLU A 78 -15.12 17.02 4.17
C GLU A 78 -14.37 15.68 4.25
N ALA A 79 -14.89 14.73 5.04
CA ALA A 79 -14.31 13.39 5.15
C ALA A 79 -14.28 12.65 3.80
N LEU A 80 -15.35 12.76 3.01
CA LEU A 80 -15.42 12.18 1.67
C LEU A 80 -14.40 12.81 0.71
N ASN A 81 -14.29 14.14 0.71
CA ASN A 81 -13.32 14.84 -0.14
C ASN A 81 -11.88 14.42 0.19
N LYS A 82 -11.55 14.34 1.49
CA LYS A 82 -10.24 13.86 1.96
C LYS A 82 -9.97 12.42 1.53
N ALA A 83 -11.00 11.56 1.55
CA ALA A 83 -10.87 10.18 1.10
C ALA A 83 -10.55 10.11 -0.39
N ILE A 84 -11.29 10.86 -1.22
CA ILE A 84 -11.08 10.96 -2.66
C ILE A 84 -9.65 11.45 -2.96
N ASP A 85 -9.22 12.55 -2.33
CA ASP A 85 -7.87 13.10 -2.51
C ASP A 85 -6.77 12.10 -2.17
N THR A 86 -6.97 11.29 -1.12
CA THR A 86 -6.02 10.25 -0.72
C THR A 86 -5.99 9.11 -1.74
N LEU A 87 -7.15 8.69 -2.24
CA LEU A 87 -7.27 7.61 -3.24
C LEU A 87 -6.70 8.02 -4.60
N MET A 88 -6.83 9.28 -5.01
CA MET A 88 -6.28 9.78 -6.28
C MET A 88 -4.75 9.69 -6.34
N LYS A 89 -4.05 9.68 -5.18
CA LYS A 89 -2.59 9.54 -5.11
C LYS A 89 -2.09 8.13 -5.40
N LEU A 90 -2.96 7.11 -5.50
CA LEU A 90 -2.55 5.72 -5.77
C LEU A 90 -1.94 5.49 -7.15
N ASN A 91 -2.18 6.42 -8.09
CA ASN A 91 -1.74 6.35 -9.48
C ASN A 91 -0.61 7.35 -9.81
N GLN A 92 -0.10 8.06 -8.80
CA GLN A 92 1.07 8.94 -8.92
C GLN A 92 2.35 8.12 -8.72
#